data_AF-A0A931MV01-F1
#
_entry.id   AF-A0A931MV01-F1
#
_cell.length_a   1.000
_cell.length_b   1.000
_cell.length_c   1.000
_cell.angle_alpha   90.00
_cell.angle_beta   90.00
_cell.angle_gamma   90.00
#
_symmetry.space_group_name_H-M   'P 1'
#
loop_
_entity.id
_entity.type
_entity.pdbx_description
1 polymer ?
#
loop_
_entity_poly.entity_id
_entity_poly.type
_entity_poly.pdbx_seq_one_letter_code
_entity_poly.pdbx_strand_id
1 'polypeptide(L)'
;MRNWMTPIMYTLMGLAVFYVGFQLITNTSSFLTSIVIMIGFAVLVYGAIYFLFLRNRGFGGGGNKNEMKKYKQAVKQSKQKYKQPTPTIKKSNIAKTAVKSSPLGRKPRKRSSASHLRVIEGHKNKDKNRASF
;
A
#
# COMPACT_ATOMS: atom_id res chain seq x y z
N MET A 1 -24.31 21.21 46.97
CA MET A 1 -24.24 19.75 46.74
C MET A 1 -22.90 19.28 47.31
N ARG A 2 -22.89 18.40 48.33
CA ARG A 2 -21.66 17.94 49.00
C ARG A 2 -21.01 16.84 48.16
N ASN A 3 -19.74 17.02 47.81
CA ASN A 3 -18.98 16.14 46.92
C ASN A 3 -18.54 14.90 47.71
N TRP A 4 -19.41 13.90 47.86
CA TRP A 4 -19.12 12.69 48.65
C TRP A 4 -17.90 11.89 48.13
N MET A 5 -17.52 12.07 46.87
CA MET A 5 -16.37 11.39 46.27
C MET A 5 -15.01 11.89 46.77
N THR A 6 -14.90 13.13 47.27
CA THR A 6 -13.61 13.67 47.70
C THR A 6 -13.00 12.93 48.90
N PRO A 7 -13.71 12.63 50.01
CA PRO A 7 -13.15 11.84 51.10
C PRO A 7 -12.80 10.42 50.67
N ILE A 8 -13.57 9.81 49.76
CA ILE A 8 -13.29 8.47 49.23
C ILE A 8 -11.95 8.45 48.49
N MET A 9 -11.70 9.45 47.64
CA MET A 9 -10.42 9.56 46.92
C MET A 9 -9.25 9.78 47.87
N TYR A 10 -9.40 10.60 48.91
CA TYR A 10 -8.34 10.79 49.90
C TYR A 10 -8.06 9.51 50.70
N THR A 11 -9.10 8.75 51.06
CA THR A 11 -8.93 7.46 51.73
C THR A 11 -8.23 6.44 50.82
N LEU A 12 -8.63 6.34 49.55
CA LEU A 12 -7.97 5.47 48.57
C LEU A 12 -6.50 5.84 48.36
N MET A 13 -6.21 7.14 48.24
CA MET A 13 -4.84 7.64 48.08
C MET A 13 -4.01 7.33 49.32
N GLY A 14 -4.54 7.57 50.52
CA GLY A 14 -3.87 7.27 51.78
C GLY A 14 -3.60 5.77 51.94
N LEU A 15 -4.59 4.92 51.61
CA LEU A 15 -4.44 3.47 51.68
C LEU A 15 -3.43 2.95 50.66
N ALA A 16 -3.39 3.53 49.46
CA ALA A 16 -2.40 3.18 48.44
C ALA A 16 -0.97 3.51 48.89
N VAL A 17 -0.74 4.72 49.42
CA VAL A 17 0.57 5.11 49.94
C VAL A 17 0.97 4.23 51.13
N PHE A 18 0.04 3.95 52.04
CA PHE A 18 0.29 3.08 53.18
C PHE A 18 0.69 1.67 52.74
N TYR A 19 -0.04 1.08 51.79
CA TYR A 19 0.26 -0.25 51.26
C TYR A 19 1.63 -0.30 50.59
N VAL A 20 1.96 0.71 49.76
CA VAL A 20 3.28 0.80 49.12
C VAL A 20 4.39 0.93 50.16
N GLY A 21 4.22 1.79 51.17
CA GLY A 21 5.19 1.93 52.26
C GLY A 21 5.37 0.64 53.06
N PHE A 22 4.28 -0.06 53.37
CA PHE A 22 4.30 -1.35 54.08
C PHE A 22 4.99 -2.45 53.25
N GLN A 23 4.71 -2.52 51.95
CA GLN A 23 5.36 -3.45 51.03
C GLN A 23 6.86 -3.16 50.89
N LEU A 24 7.24 -1.88 50.92
CA LEU A 24 8.65 -1.46 50.90
C LEU A 24 9.42 -1.95 52.12
N ILE A 25 8.83 -1.96 53.31
CA ILE A 25 9.53 -2.39 54.54
C ILE A 25 9.56 -3.92 54.64
N THR A 26 8.47 -4.58 54.29
CA THR A 26 8.33 -6.03 54.46
C THR A 26 9.01 -6.83 53.34
N ASN A 27 9.01 -6.33 52.11
CA ASN A 27 9.45 -7.08 50.92
C ASN A 27 10.08 -6.17 49.85
N THR A 28 11.04 -5.32 50.24
CA THR A 28 11.70 -4.35 49.34
C THR A 28 12.29 -5.00 48.10
N SER A 29 13.05 -6.09 48.29
CA SER A 29 13.79 -6.74 47.20
C SER A 29 12.86 -7.33 46.14
N SER A 30 11.77 -7.96 46.57
CA SER A 30 10.76 -8.53 45.66
C SER A 30 10.00 -7.42 44.93
N PHE A 31 9.65 -6.34 45.62
CA PHE A 31 8.96 -5.19 45.02
C PHE A 31 9.80 -4.47 43.96
N LEU A 32 11.10 -4.23 44.21
CA LEU A 32 11.98 -3.64 43.20
C LEU A 32 12.18 -4.58 42.00
N THR A 33 12.39 -5.86 42.27
CA THR A 33 12.57 -6.86 41.22
C THR A 33 11.33 -6.98 40.34
N SER A 34 10.12 -6.94 40.94
CA SER A 34 8.88 -6.99 40.18
C SER A 34 8.67 -5.74 39.31
N ILE A 35 9.03 -4.54 39.77
CA ILE A 35 9.00 -3.32 38.95
C ILE A 35 9.94 -3.46 37.74
N VAL A 36 11.16 -3.92 37.96
CA VAL A 36 12.14 -4.10 36.88
C VAL A 36 11.66 -5.14 35.87
N ILE A 37 11.12 -6.27 36.34
CA ILE A 37 10.55 -7.32 35.49
C ILE A 37 9.34 -6.78 34.73
N MET A 38 8.45 -6.01 35.36
CA MET A 38 7.27 -5.42 34.72
C MET A 38 7.69 -4.48 33.59
N ILE A 39 8.64 -3.58 33.85
CA ILE A 39 9.18 -2.65 32.84
C ILE A 39 9.88 -3.43 31.74
N GLY A 40 10.72 -4.40 32.08
CA GLY A 40 11.41 -5.25 31.12
C GLY A 40 10.45 -6.03 30.22
N PHE A 41 9.38 -6.58 30.79
CA PHE A 41 8.34 -7.28 30.06
C PHE A 41 7.54 -6.33 29.16
N ALA A 42 7.18 -5.14 29.64
CA ALA A 42 6.52 -4.12 28.83
C ALA A 42 7.37 -3.70 27.63
N VAL A 43 8.67 -3.48 27.83
CA VAL A 43 9.63 -3.16 26.77
C VAL A 43 9.78 -4.33 25.80
N LEU A 44 9.86 -5.57 26.29
CA LEU A 44 9.94 -6.76 25.44
C LEU A 44 8.68 -6.95 24.58
N VAL A 45 7.49 -6.81 25.17
CA VAL A 45 6.22 -6.94 24.46
C VAL A 45 6.05 -5.80 23.47
N TYR A 46 6.30 -4.56 23.87
CA TYR A 46 6.26 -3.41 22.96
C TYR A 46 7.28 -3.56 21.84
N GLY A 47 8.51 -3.98 22.16
CA GLY A 47 9.57 -4.25 21.21
C GLY A 47 9.23 -5.38 20.24
N ALA A 48 8.62 -6.46 20.71
CA ALA A 48 8.15 -7.57 19.89
C ALA A 48 7.01 -7.13 18.95
N ILE A 49 6.04 -6.39 19.45
CA ILE A 49 4.94 -5.83 18.63
C ILE A 49 5.51 -4.85 17.61
N TYR A 50 6.40 -3.96 18.01
CA TYR A 50 7.09 -3.02 17.12
C TYR A 50 7.91 -3.76 16.06
N PHE A 51 8.68 -4.77 16.44
CA PHE A 51 9.51 -5.51 15.52
C PHE A 51 8.70 -6.40 14.57
N LEU A 52 7.59 -7.00 15.00
CA LEU A 52 6.79 -7.87 14.14
C LEU A 52 5.81 -7.07 13.28
N PHE A 53 5.11 -6.10 13.85
CA PHE A 53 4.08 -5.33 13.15
C PHE A 53 4.61 -4.04 12.52
N LEU A 54 5.49 -3.30 13.20
CA LEU A 54 5.97 -2.00 12.71
C LEU A 54 7.22 -2.11 11.82
N ARG A 55 8.10 -3.10 12.01
CA ARG A 55 9.23 -3.37 11.09
C ARG A 55 8.74 -3.74 9.69
N ASN A 56 7.73 -4.61 9.60
CA ASN A 56 7.21 -5.09 8.33
C ASN A 56 6.21 -4.12 7.69
N ARG A 57 5.54 -3.26 8.48
CA ARG A 57 4.51 -2.33 7.96
C ARG A 57 4.91 -0.86 7.98
N GLY A 58 6.12 -0.51 8.43
CA GLY A 58 6.71 0.81 8.24
C GLY A 58 5.84 1.94 8.77
N PHE A 59 5.63 1.99 10.09
CA PHE A 59 4.91 3.04 10.80
C PHE A 59 5.67 4.40 10.84
N GLY A 60 6.64 4.57 9.94
CA GLY A 60 7.39 5.81 9.73
C GLY A 60 7.70 6.08 8.26
N GLY A 61 6.88 5.59 7.32
CA GLY A 61 7.06 5.90 5.88
C GLY A 61 7.09 4.69 4.94
N GLY A 62 6.41 3.59 5.27
CA GLY A 62 6.36 2.37 4.45
C GLY A 62 5.46 2.43 3.21
N GLY A 63 4.59 3.44 3.06
CA GLY A 63 3.71 3.58 1.89
C GLY A 63 4.45 3.92 0.59
N ASN A 64 5.62 4.57 0.70
CA ASN A 64 6.29 5.15 -0.46
C ASN A 64 7.18 4.13 -1.22
N LYS A 65 7.55 2.99 -0.61
CA LYS A 65 8.40 2.00 -1.28
C LYS A 65 7.70 1.35 -2.47
N ASN A 66 6.38 1.13 -2.38
CA ASN A 66 5.61 0.55 -3.49
C ASN A 66 5.31 1.59 -4.56
N GLU A 67 5.00 2.83 -4.19
CA GLU A 67 4.73 3.91 -5.15
C GLU A 67 6.01 4.33 -5.90
N MET A 68 7.14 4.46 -5.20
CA MET A 68 8.44 4.72 -5.82
C MET A 68 8.86 3.58 -6.76
N LYS A 69 8.58 2.32 -6.41
CA LYS A 69 8.83 1.17 -7.29
C LYS A 69 7.95 1.23 -8.54
N LYS A 70 6.65 1.52 -8.40
CA LYS A 70 5.72 1.69 -9.52
C LYS A 70 6.11 2.86 -10.42
N TYR A 71 6.49 4.00 -9.83
CA TYR A 71 6.99 5.17 -10.56
C TYR A 71 8.25 4.84 -11.36
N LYS A 72 9.25 4.19 -10.74
CA LYS A 72 10.47 3.75 -11.43
C LYS A 72 10.18 2.78 -12.58
N GLN A 73 9.21 1.87 -12.41
CA GLN A 73 8.77 0.97 -13.48
C GLN A 73 8.08 1.73 -14.63
N ALA A 74 7.15 2.63 -14.32
CA ALA A 74 6.45 3.43 -15.32
C ALA A 74 7.39 4.33 -16.12
N VAL A 75 8.37 4.97 -15.47
CA VAL A 75 9.39 5.79 -16.14
C VAL A 75 10.26 4.94 -17.07
N LYS A 76 10.67 3.74 -16.64
CA LYS A 76 11.42 2.81 -17.51
C LYS A 76 10.61 2.41 -18.74
N GLN A 77 9.33 2.07 -18.57
CA GLN A 77 8.44 1.72 -19.67
C GLN A 77 8.23 2.89 -20.63
N SER A 78 8.01 4.10 -20.12
CA SER A 78 7.90 5.32 -20.93
C SER A 78 9.17 5.55 -21.74
N LYS A 79 10.34 5.56 -21.09
CA LYS A 79 11.63 5.73 -21.78
C LYS A 79 11.89 4.65 -22.83
N GLN A 80 11.48 3.41 -22.60
CA GLN A 80 11.61 2.33 -23.59
C GLN A 80 10.68 2.54 -24.79
N LYS A 81 9.45 3.02 -24.58
CA LYS A 81 8.49 3.31 -25.64
C LYS A 81 8.96 4.43 -26.58
N TYR A 82 9.63 5.45 -26.04
CA TYR A 82 10.15 6.58 -26.83
C TYR A 82 11.58 6.38 -27.35
N LYS A 83 12.28 5.30 -26.95
CA LYS A 83 13.60 4.92 -27.49
C LYS A 83 13.52 4.04 -28.73
N GLN A 84 12.34 3.50 -29.06
CA GLN A 84 12.16 2.89 -30.36
C GLN A 84 12.17 4.02 -31.40
N PRO A 85 13.10 4.02 -32.37
CA PRO A 85 12.99 4.92 -33.50
C PRO A 85 11.62 4.67 -34.11
N THR A 86 10.83 5.73 -34.23
CA THR A 86 9.60 5.73 -35.00
C THR A 86 9.84 4.90 -36.26
N PRO A 87 9.06 3.83 -36.55
CA PRO A 87 9.17 3.19 -37.84
C PRO A 87 8.91 4.31 -38.83
N THR A 88 9.95 4.68 -39.58
CA THR A 88 9.90 5.71 -40.59
C THR A 88 8.72 5.34 -41.48
N ILE A 89 7.60 6.06 -41.34
CA ILE A 89 6.50 6.00 -42.27
C ILE A 89 7.16 6.33 -43.60
N LYS A 90 7.36 5.32 -44.45
CA LYS A 90 7.88 5.49 -45.80
C LYS A 90 6.93 6.48 -46.46
N LYS A 91 7.37 7.73 -46.58
CA LYS A 91 6.70 8.76 -47.36
C LYS A 91 6.73 8.24 -48.80
N SER A 92 5.63 7.64 -49.27
CA SER A 92 5.46 7.48 -50.70
C SER A 92 5.14 8.86 -51.26
N ASN A 93 6.07 9.35 -52.08
CA ASN A 93 5.89 10.55 -52.87
C ASN A 93 4.77 10.30 -53.88
N ILE A 94 3.59 10.85 -53.65
CA ILE A 94 2.66 11.15 -54.74
C ILE A 94 2.26 12.62 -54.65
N ALA A 95 2.87 13.35 -55.60
CA ALA A 95 2.54 14.63 -56.17
C ALA A 95 1.32 15.42 -55.64
N LYS A 96 1.64 16.62 -55.14
CA LYS A 96 1.01 17.92 -55.43
C LYS A 96 -0.39 17.89 -56.05
N THR A 97 -1.41 18.20 -55.24
CA THR A 97 -2.45 19.17 -55.65
C THR A 97 -2.79 20.05 -54.45
N ALA A 98 -2.72 21.35 -54.73
CA ALA A 98 -2.85 22.42 -53.76
C ALA A 98 -4.33 22.74 -53.46
N VAL A 99 -4.48 23.62 -52.48
CA VAL A 99 -5.61 24.50 -52.18
C VAL A 99 -6.58 24.02 -51.09
N LYS A 100 -6.69 24.91 -50.10
CA LYS A 100 -7.42 24.82 -48.84
C LYS A 100 -8.93 24.99 -49.03
N SER A 101 -9.63 24.59 -47.95
CA SER A 101 -10.92 25.10 -47.41
C SER A 101 -12.20 24.89 -48.20
N SER A 102 -13.11 24.06 -47.68
CA SER A 102 -14.38 24.45 -47.00
C SER A 102 -15.38 23.27 -46.97
N PRO A 103 -16.31 23.18 -45.99
CA PRO A 103 -16.99 21.96 -45.59
C PRO A 103 -18.41 21.80 -46.17
N LEU A 104 -19.05 20.67 -45.83
CA LEU A 104 -20.41 20.23 -46.18
C LEU A 104 -20.56 19.57 -47.55
N GLY A 105 -20.88 18.27 -47.54
CA GLY A 105 -21.30 17.57 -48.75
C GLY A 105 -21.39 16.06 -48.55
N ARG A 106 -22.56 15.59 -48.10
CA ARG A 106 -22.95 14.18 -48.02
C ARG A 106 -22.72 13.46 -49.36
N LYS A 107 -22.13 12.25 -49.36
CA LYS A 107 -22.45 11.19 -50.35
C LYS A 107 -21.88 9.81 -49.94
N PRO A 108 -22.37 8.68 -50.51
CA PRO A 108 -23.36 7.84 -49.87
C PRO A 108 -22.82 6.46 -49.47
N ARG A 109 -23.52 5.87 -48.50
CA ARG A 109 -23.43 4.50 -47.97
C ARG A 109 -23.17 3.45 -49.06
N LYS A 110 -21.93 2.93 -49.13
CA LYS A 110 -21.68 1.61 -49.71
C LYS A 110 -21.71 0.58 -48.59
N ARG A 111 -22.84 -0.13 -48.47
CA ARG A 111 -22.95 -1.39 -47.74
C ARG A 111 -21.98 -2.38 -48.39
N SER A 112 -20.92 -2.76 -47.69
CA SER A 112 -20.19 -3.99 -47.99
C SER A 112 -19.51 -4.51 -46.73
N SER A 113 -19.75 -5.79 -46.48
CA SER A 113 -19.33 -6.62 -45.35
C SER A 113 -19.90 -6.26 -43.97
N ALA A 114 -20.76 -7.14 -43.50
CA ALA A 114 -21.20 -7.22 -42.12
C ALA A 114 -20.00 -7.19 -41.17
N SER A 115 -20.12 -6.42 -40.09
CA SER A 115 -19.25 -6.50 -38.92
C SER A 115 -19.41 -7.89 -38.32
N HIS A 116 -18.59 -8.84 -38.76
CA HIS A 116 -18.45 -10.11 -38.05
C HIS A 116 -17.81 -9.80 -36.70
N LEU A 117 -18.64 -9.64 -35.67
CA LEU A 117 -18.22 -9.75 -34.29
C LEU A 117 -17.66 -11.16 -34.13
N ARG A 118 -16.33 -11.28 -34.18
CA ARG A 118 -15.69 -12.50 -33.69
C ARG A 118 -15.67 -12.39 -32.18
N VAL A 119 -16.34 -13.34 -31.53
CA VAL A 119 -16.19 -13.57 -30.11
C VAL A 119 -14.70 -13.75 -29.85
N ILE A 120 -14.15 -13.02 -28.89
CA ILE A 120 -12.83 -13.32 -28.36
C ILE A 120 -12.99 -14.68 -27.69
N GLU A 121 -12.59 -15.75 -28.38
CA GLU A 121 -12.46 -17.05 -27.76
C GLU A 121 -11.41 -16.92 -26.66
N GLY A 122 -11.87 -17.00 -25.41
CA GLY A 122 -10.97 -17.04 -24.27
C GLY A 122 -10.07 -18.27 -24.41
N HIS A 123 -8.75 -18.07 -24.31
CA HIS A 123 -7.81 -19.16 -24.06
C HIS A 123 -8.07 -19.72 -22.65
N LYS A 124 -9.11 -20.55 -22.48
CA LYS A 124 -9.43 -21.16 -21.18
C LYS A 124 -8.75 -22.49 -20.93
N ASN A 125 -8.26 -23.20 -21.95
CA ASN A 125 -7.45 -24.42 -21.73
C ASN A 125 -6.17 -24.37 -22.56
N LYS A 126 -5.07 -23.98 -21.91
CA LYS A 126 -3.73 -24.33 -22.36
C LYS A 126 -3.04 -25.13 -21.26
N ASP A 127 -3.71 -26.19 -20.80
CA ASP A 127 -3.03 -27.35 -20.24
C ASP A 127 -2.24 -27.99 -21.38
N LYS A 128 -1.08 -27.40 -21.68
CA LYS A 128 -0.03 -28.12 -22.37
C LYS A 128 0.52 -29.12 -21.37
N ASN A 129 -0.02 -30.33 -21.45
CA ASN A 129 0.75 -31.58 -21.42
C ASN A 129 2.24 -31.28 -21.67
N ARG A 130 3.02 -31.24 -20.58
CA ARG A 130 4.47 -31.40 -20.65
C ARG A 130 4.69 -32.89 -20.89
N ALA A 131 4.81 -33.27 -22.16
CA ALA A 131 5.00 -34.64 -22.56
C ALA A 131 6.37 -35.19 -22.09
N SER A 132 6.33 -36.42 -21.57
CA SER A 132 7.25 -37.55 -21.80
C SER A 132 8.76 -37.30 -21.85
N PHE A 133 9.48 -37.94 -20.92
CA PHE A 133 10.27 -39.15 -21.15
C PHE A 133 10.25 -40.03 -19.89
#